data_AF-D3EGK9-F1
#
_entry.id   AF-D3EGK9-F1
#
_cell.length_a   1.000
_cell.length_b   1.000
_cell.length_c   1.000
_cell.angle_alpha   90.00
_cell.angle_beta   90.00
_cell.angle_gamma   90.00
#
_symmetry.space_group_name_H-M   'P 1'
#
loop_
_entity.id
_entity.type
_entity.pdbx_description
1 polymer ?
#
loop_
_entity_poly.entity_id
_entity_poly.type
_entity_poly.pdbx_seq_one_letter_code
_entity_poly.pdbx_strand_id
1 'polypeptide(L)'
;MKKCLILVILFSFIFVGCSKSENFPKYIYNLLEEQYVELDGISAFKNDNNISFYHTYWIIKIYDKLSLPIKHQDHIGRWISNIDITNESERDRIGLTGLPLEESIIMYLDALRVLKYPLEGTYKTKILSALDDLERENGAINDKNITIYSKLFGIYQLMDQPTDEKWFKSYFSYLVENVDKLSLFNKYYLYSYVDIDKEIFNKNNYTLTINNLDYKSIVDAYYINNMGEIWGEVSINRGFVSESFNQLINLDSTIDPQIMYYLITLDVDAISDEQKNKFSKRFNSLLIQNKAWGEISNVLSLDNTYFSLEILAYYDQLDELDLESINEFLNRKLTMLLEKDKLHLPDINNLRTLALSYKVIGNKEALNTIKGIIINKINNFEQHEINPMVIDAIITITIATELEYINLPNKIKNESERIINELSQQKNKTFLDIYYLYSLKKISGNWEPIDQEQLNKLINSFLDSKGAIINTNGEPIADTYYFIKLSKFLKMNYPEKTYNFLISFLNEESNENLIKLAIAASSIRIINEGEDYQ
;
A
#
# COMPACT_ATOMS: atom_id res chain seq x y z
N MET A 1 58.88 -3.94 -0.59
CA MET A 1 57.70 -3.13 -0.98
C MET A 1 56.49 -3.96 -1.41
N LYS A 2 56.58 -4.90 -2.37
CA LYS A 2 55.41 -5.70 -2.81
C LYS A 2 54.74 -6.54 -1.70
N LYS A 3 55.50 -7.04 -0.71
CA LYS A 3 54.94 -7.77 0.45
C LYS A 3 54.16 -6.88 1.43
N CYS A 4 54.55 -5.61 1.61
CA CYS A 4 53.77 -4.65 2.41
C CYS A 4 52.47 -4.24 1.72
N LEU A 5 52.48 -4.10 0.39
CA LEU A 5 51.28 -3.73 -0.37
C LEU A 5 50.21 -4.84 -0.28
N ILE A 6 50.62 -6.11 -0.37
CA ILE A 6 49.71 -7.26 -0.22
C ILE A 6 49.16 -7.32 1.21
N LEU A 7 49.97 -7.04 2.23
CA LEU A 7 49.53 -6.97 3.63
C LEU A 7 48.53 -5.83 3.88
N VAL A 8 48.76 -4.66 3.28
CA VAL A 8 47.82 -3.52 3.37
C VAL A 8 46.50 -3.87 2.69
N ILE A 9 46.53 -4.50 1.50
CA ILE A 9 45.32 -4.94 0.80
C ILE A 9 44.59 -6.03 1.61
N LEU A 10 45.30 -6.99 2.19
CA LEU A 10 44.68 -8.02 3.04
C LEU A 10 44.05 -7.42 4.30
N PHE A 11 44.73 -6.48 4.97
CA PHE A 11 44.16 -5.76 6.10
C PHE A 11 42.97 -4.89 5.67
N SER A 12 43.01 -4.30 4.48
CA SER A 12 41.85 -3.57 3.92
C SER A 12 40.65 -4.49 3.76
N PHE A 13 40.84 -5.70 3.23
CA PHE A 13 39.75 -6.69 3.11
C PHE A 13 39.27 -7.24 4.47
N ILE A 14 40.17 -7.40 5.45
CA ILE A 14 39.82 -7.85 6.79
C ILE A 14 39.11 -6.73 7.59
N PHE A 15 39.48 -5.46 7.41
CA PHE A 15 38.82 -4.32 8.05
C PHE A 15 37.49 -3.95 7.36
N VAL A 16 37.37 -4.11 6.04
CA VAL A 16 36.10 -3.96 5.32
C VAL A 16 35.13 -5.11 5.68
N GLY A 17 35.65 -6.31 5.99
CA GLY A 17 34.86 -7.45 6.48
C GLY A 17 34.55 -7.44 7.98
N CYS A 18 34.86 -6.35 8.69
CA CYS A 18 34.55 -6.16 10.12
C CYS A 18 33.73 -4.88 10.35
N SER A 19 32.90 -4.45 9.40
CA SER A 19 31.68 -3.73 9.81
C SER A 19 30.87 -4.73 10.63
N LYS A 20 30.61 -4.40 11.90
CA LYS A 20 29.68 -5.20 12.70
C LYS A 20 28.32 -4.97 12.04
N SER A 21 27.82 -5.95 11.29
CA SER A 21 26.39 -6.02 11.01
C SER A 21 25.70 -5.97 12.37
N GLU A 22 24.96 -4.90 12.64
CA GLU A 22 24.21 -4.83 13.89
C GLU A 22 23.16 -5.92 13.85
N ASN A 23 23.26 -6.89 14.76
CA ASN A 23 22.27 -7.96 14.84
C ASN A 23 20.91 -7.33 15.16
N PHE A 24 19.94 -7.61 14.30
CA PHE A 24 18.54 -7.24 14.49
C PHE A 24 18.07 -7.59 15.92
N PRO A 25 17.73 -6.59 16.76
CA PRO A 25 17.16 -6.87 18.07
C PRO A 25 15.84 -7.65 17.90
N LYS A 26 15.65 -8.70 18.71
CA LYS A 26 14.52 -9.63 18.54
C LYS A 26 13.15 -8.94 18.62
N TYR A 27 12.99 -7.90 19.43
CA TYR A 27 11.73 -7.16 19.50
C TYR A 27 11.46 -6.34 18.23
N ILE A 28 12.49 -5.77 17.59
CA ILE A 28 12.34 -5.07 16.31
C ILE A 28 12.03 -6.07 15.20
N TYR A 29 12.63 -7.26 15.24
CA TYR A 29 12.27 -8.35 14.34
C TYR A 29 10.76 -8.67 14.44
N ASN A 30 10.25 -8.86 15.66
CA ASN A 30 8.83 -9.11 15.87
C ASN A 30 7.96 -7.93 15.38
N LEU A 31 8.36 -6.70 15.70
CA LEU A 31 7.62 -5.49 15.32
C LEU A 31 7.56 -5.30 13.80
N LEU A 32 8.67 -5.57 13.10
CA LEU A 32 8.70 -5.59 11.64
C LEU A 32 7.83 -6.73 11.13
N GLU A 33 7.99 -7.98 11.57
CA GLU A 33 7.13 -9.08 11.09
C GLU A 33 5.62 -8.75 11.24
N GLU A 34 5.25 -8.08 12.34
CA GLU A 34 3.89 -7.62 12.61
C GLU A 34 3.42 -6.48 11.70
N GLN A 35 4.28 -5.49 11.40
CA GLN A 35 3.88 -4.25 10.74
C GLN A 35 4.56 -4.01 9.37
N TYR A 36 5.34 -4.94 8.86
CA TYR A 36 6.06 -4.87 7.59
C TYR A 36 5.47 -5.85 6.58
N VAL A 37 5.39 -5.42 5.33
CA VAL A 37 4.85 -6.20 4.23
C VAL A 37 5.89 -6.26 3.11
N GLU A 38 6.29 -7.48 2.78
CA GLU A 38 7.17 -7.78 1.65
C GLU A 38 6.31 -8.37 0.53
N LEU A 39 6.20 -7.67 -0.60
CA LEU A 39 5.26 -8.02 -1.67
C LEU A 39 5.96 -8.06 -3.02
N ASP A 40 6.25 -9.28 -3.48
CA ASP A 40 7.00 -9.52 -4.73
C ASP A 40 8.26 -8.63 -4.81
N GLY A 41 8.89 -8.44 -3.66
CA GLY A 41 10.11 -7.67 -3.54
C GLY A 41 9.93 -6.14 -3.38
N ILE A 42 8.70 -5.62 -3.41
CA ILE A 42 8.41 -4.25 -2.96
C ILE A 42 8.14 -4.28 -1.46
N SER A 43 8.90 -3.48 -0.73
CA SER A 43 8.96 -3.47 0.73
C SER A 43 8.32 -2.22 1.33
N ALA A 44 7.37 -2.36 2.27
CA ALA A 44 6.82 -1.23 3.02
C ALA A 44 6.19 -1.64 4.36
N PHE A 45 5.78 -0.67 5.17
CA PHE A 45 4.97 -0.95 6.36
C PHE A 45 3.48 -1.15 6.02
N LYS A 46 2.90 -2.20 6.62
CA LYS A 46 1.46 -2.40 6.75
C LYS A 46 0.86 -1.12 7.30
N ASN A 47 -0.24 -0.70 6.71
CA ASN A 47 -1.03 0.36 7.30
C ASN A 47 -2.10 -0.26 8.19
N ASP A 48 -2.35 0.33 9.36
CA ASP A 48 -3.32 -0.16 10.34
C ASP A 48 -4.78 -0.19 9.83
N ASN A 49 -5.02 0.35 8.63
CA ASN A 49 -6.31 0.35 7.95
C ASN A 49 -6.35 -0.75 6.85
N ASN A 50 -6.77 -1.92 7.32
CA ASN A 50 -7.31 -3.12 6.70
C ASN A 50 -7.17 -3.39 5.18
N ILE A 51 -6.64 -4.57 4.88
CA ILE A 51 -6.75 -5.26 3.59
C ILE A 51 -8.22 -5.57 3.30
N SER A 52 -8.73 -5.23 2.11
CA SER A 52 -10.08 -5.62 1.72
C SER A 52 -10.15 -7.04 1.22
N PHE A 53 -10.92 -7.83 1.96
CA PHE A 53 -11.27 -9.17 1.56
C PHE A 53 -12.10 -9.20 0.26
N TYR A 54 -12.97 -8.21 0.02
CA TYR A 54 -13.79 -8.16 -1.20
C TYR A 54 -12.93 -8.14 -2.47
N HIS A 55 -11.93 -7.25 -2.54
CA HIS A 55 -11.09 -7.16 -3.73
C HIS A 55 -10.23 -8.39 -3.87
N THR A 56 -9.63 -8.83 -2.75
CA THR A 56 -8.79 -10.02 -2.70
C THR A 56 -9.53 -11.23 -3.26
N TYR A 57 -10.78 -11.44 -2.85
CA TYR A 57 -11.62 -12.52 -3.36
C TYR A 57 -11.78 -12.48 -4.89
N TRP A 58 -12.27 -11.38 -5.45
CA TRP A 58 -12.52 -11.30 -6.91
C TRP A 58 -11.25 -11.41 -7.75
N ILE A 59 -10.15 -10.88 -7.22
CA ILE A 59 -8.83 -10.92 -7.84
C ILE A 59 -8.28 -12.36 -7.84
N ILE A 60 -8.44 -13.11 -6.74
CA ILE A 60 -8.18 -14.56 -6.69
C ILE A 60 -9.07 -15.34 -7.67
N LYS A 61 -10.35 -14.96 -7.83
CA LYS A 61 -11.26 -15.58 -8.81
C LYS A 61 -10.80 -15.39 -10.25
N ILE A 62 -10.26 -14.22 -10.59
CA ILE A 62 -9.68 -13.97 -11.93
C ILE A 62 -8.46 -14.87 -12.15
N TYR A 63 -7.62 -15.07 -11.13
CA TYR A 63 -6.47 -15.97 -11.20
C TYR A 63 -6.87 -17.40 -11.52
N ASP A 64 -7.81 -17.93 -10.73
CA ASP A 64 -8.37 -19.27 -10.93
C ASP A 64 -8.95 -19.40 -12.34
N LYS A 65 -9.73 -18.40 -12.78
CA LYS A 65 -10.36 -18.40 -14.10
C LYS A 65 -9.35 -18.37 -15.26
N LEU A 66 -8.24 -17.64 -15.09
CA LEU A 66 -7.15 -17.56 -16.07
C LEU A 66 -6.12 -18.68 -15.92
N SER A 67 -6.30 -19.61 -14.97
CA SER A 67 -5.34 -20.67 -14.64
C SER A 67 -3.94 -20.14 -14.31
N LEU A 68 -3.87 -19.00 -13.61
CA LEU A 68 -2.62 -18.39 -13.17
C LEU A 68 -2.23 -18.86 -11.76
N PRO A 69 -0.94 -19.14 -11.50
CA PRO A 69 -0.49 -19.53 -10.18
C PRO A 69 -0.48 -18.34 -9.21
N ILE A 70 -1.13 -18.49 -8.04
CA ILE A 70 -1.14 -17.47 -6.99
C ILE A 70 0.14 -17.61 -6.14
N LYS A 71 1.00 -16.58 -6.14
CA LYS A 71 2.14 -16.52 -5.22
C LYS A 71 1.66 -16.31 -3.78
N HIS A 72 2.36 -16.87 -2.80
CA HIS A 72 2.03 -16.77 -1.37
C HIS A 72 0.61 -17.24 -1.00
N GLN A 73 0.05 -18.17 -1.78
CA GLN A 73 -1.29 -18.75 -1.57
C GLN A 73 -1.54 -19.17 -0.11
N ASP A 74 -0.56 -19.81 0.53
CA ASP A 74 -0.68 -20.25 1.94
C ASP A 74 -0.77 -19.10 2.93
N HIS A 75 -0.04 -18.00 2.71
CA HIS A 75 -0.09 -16.83 3.58
C HIS A 75 -1.43 -16.11 3.46
N ILE A 76 -1.92 -15.95 2.23
CA ILE A 76 -3.24 -15.37 1.96
C ILE A 76 -4.34 -16.24 2.57
N GLY A 77 -4.25 -17.56 2.39
CA GLY A 77 -5.17 -18.53 2.97
C GLY A 77 -5.21 -18.48 4.50
N ARG A 78 -4.05 -18.40 5.15
CA ARG A 78 -3.94 -18.23 6.61
C ARG A 78 -4.51 -16.90 7.10
N TRP A 79 -4.26 -15.80 6.40
CA TRP A 79 -4.86 -14.52 6.75
C TRP A 79 -6.39 -14.60 6.68
N ILE A 80 -6.93 -15.15 5.58
CA ILE A 80 -8.37 -15.32 5.41
C ILE A 80 -8.92 -16.26 6.50
N SER A 81 -8.28 -17.39 6.78
CA SER A 81 -8.79 -18.38 7.75
C SER A 81 -8.99 -17.78 9.15
N ASN A 82 -8.20 -16.78 9.51
CA ASN A 82 -8.27 -16.10 10.81
C ASN A 82 -9.39 -15.05 10.91
N ILE A 83 -10.08 -14.71 9.82
CA ILE A 83 -11.16 -13.72 9.83
C ILE A 83 -12.41 -14.31 10.48
N ASP A 84 -12.94 -13.63 11.50
CA ASP A 84 -14.28 -13.92 12.00
C ASP A 84 -15.34 -13.28 11.09
N ILE A 85 -15.67 -13.98 10.00
CA ILE A 85 -16.64 -13.48 9.01
C ILE A 85 -18.05 -13.26 9.58
N THR A 86 -18.37 -13.85 10.74
CA THR A 86 -19.67 -13.70 11.41
C THR A 86 -19.76 -12.42 12.23
N ASN A 87 -18.63 -11.81 12.59
CA ASN A 87 -18.59 -10.56 13.34
C ASN A 87 -18.69 -9.33 12.40
N GLU A 88 -19.64 -8.44 12.67
CA GLU A 88 -19.87 -7.25 11.84
C GLU A 88 -18.69 -6.27 11.85
N SER A 89 -18.10 -5.98 13.02
CA SER A 89 -16.95 -5.09 13.12
C SER A 89 -15.73 -5.64 12.40
N GLU A 90 -15.51 -6.94 12.42
CA GLU A 90 -14.44 -7.59 11.64
C GLU A 90 -14.72 -7.50 10.14
N ARG A 91 -15.96 -7.78 9.69
CA ARG A 91 -16.38 -7.60 8.30
C ARG A 91 -16.18 -6.17 7.81
N ASP A 92 -16.56 -5.20 8.61
CA ASP A 92 -16.40 -3.78 8.30
C ASP A 92 -14.94 -3.44 8.09
N ARG A 93 -14.08 -3.92 9.01
CA ARG A 93 -12.65 -3.73 8.91
C ARG A 93 -12.13 -4.25 7.57
N ILE A 94 -12.45 -5.47 7.17
CA ILE A 94 -11.94 -6.08 5.92
C ILE A 94 -12.68 -5.64 4.64
N GLY A 95 -13.39 -4.50 4.67
CA GLY A 95 -14.03 -3.93 3.49
C GLY A 95 -15.23 -4.72 2.96
N LEU A 96 -15.96 -5.39 3.85
CA LEU A 96 -17.27 -6.00 3.60
C LEU A 96 -18.43 -5.19 4.23
N THR A 97 -18.20 -3.92 4.56
CA THR A 97 -19.24 -3.06 5.13
C THR A 97 -20.50 -3.03 4.28
N GLY A 98 -21.64 -3.27 4.94
CA GLY A 98 -22.94 -3.28 4.30
C GLY A 98 -23.23 -4.48 3.40
N LEU A 99 -22.29 -5.42 3.22
CA LEU A 99 -22.59 -6.68 2.55
C LEU A 99 -23.44 -7.59 3.45
N PRO A 100 -24.47 -8.25 2.89
CA PRO A 100 -25.21 -9.28 3.61
C PRO A 100 -24.28 -10.38 4.14
N LEU A 101 -24.65 -10.93 5.30
CA LEU A 101 -23.84 -11.94 5.99
C LEU A 101 -23.64 -13.18 5.11
N GLU A 102 -24.69 -13.63 4.44
CA GLU A 102 -24.63 -14.81 3.60
C GLU A 102 -23.71 -14.60 2.37
N GLU A 103 -23.63 -13.39 1.82
CA GLU A 103 -22.67 -13.07 0.75
C GLU A 103 -21.24 -13.07 1.27
N SER A 104 -21.03 -12.51 2.47
CA SER A 104 -19.73 -12.49 3.13
C SER A 104 -19.22 -13.91 3.41
N ILE A 105 -20.09 -14.81 3.87
CA ILE A 105 -19.77 -16.23 4.11
C ILE A 105 -19.45 -16.95 2.78
N ILE A 106 -20.22 -16.73 1.72
CA ILE A 106 -19.94 -17.32 0.40
C ILE A 106 -18.55 -16.90 -0.08
N MET A 107 -18.23 -15.61 -0.02
CA MET A 107 -16.92 -15.09 -0.43
C MET A 107 -15.81 -15.71 0.41
N TYR A 108 -15.97 -15.78 1.73
CA TYR A 108 -15.02 -16.38 2.67
C TYR A 108 -14.71 -17.84 2.35
N LEU A 109 -15.75 -18.67 2.22
CA LEU A 109 -15.60 -20.09 1.95
C LEU A 109 -15.06 -20.36 0.54
N ASP A 110 -15.54 -19.64 -0.47
CA ASP A 110 -15.07 -19.82 -1.84
C ASP A 110 -13.63 -19.35 -2.02
N ALA A 111 -13.20 -18.28 -1.32
CA ALA A 111 -11.81 -17.86 -1.31
C ALA A 111 -10.89 -18.96 -0.74
N LEU A 112 -11.24 -19.53 0.41
CA LEU A 112 -10.50 -20.64 1.02
C LEU A 112 -10.44 -21.85 0.08
N ARG A 113 -11.55 -22.17 -0.59
CA ARG A 113 -11.62 -23.25 -1.58
C ARG A 113 -10.68 -23.02 -2.77
N VAL A 114 -10.71 -21.83 -3.38
CA VAL A 114 -9.82 -21.49 -4.51
C VAL A 114 -8.35 -21.53 -4.08
N LEU A 115 -8.05 -21.03 -2.88
CA LEU A 115 -6.71 -21.09 -2.28
C LEU A 115 -6.36 -22.47 -1.70
N LYS A 116 -7.22 -23.48 -1.83
CA LYS A 116 -7.03 -24.83 -1.29
C LYS A 116 -6.62 -24.84 0.19
N TYR A 117 -7.13 -23.88 0.96
CA TYR A 117 -6.82 -23.69 2.37
C TYR A 117 -7.98 -24.20 3.24
N PRO A 118 -7.74 -24.97 4.31
CA PRO A 118 -8.81 -25.57 5.09
C PRO A 118 -9.56 -24.53 5.94
N LEU A 119 -10.87 -24.75 6.10
CA LEU A 119 -11.69 -24.03 7.08
C LEU A 119 -11.41 -24.53 8.50
N GLU A 120 -11.08 -23.63 9.42
CA GLU A 120 -10.84 -24.00 10.81
C GLU A 120 -12.14 -24.38 11.54
N GLY A 121 -12.05 -25.35 12.45
CA GLY A 121 -13.21 -25.89 13.18
C GLY A 121 -13.98 -24.81 13.96
N THR A 122 -13.28 -23.87 14.60
CA THR A 122 -13.89 -22.77 15.36
C THR A 122 -14.77 -21.89 14.47
N TYR A 123 -14.26 -21.47 13.30
CA TYR A 123 -15.01 -20.64 12.37
C TYR A 123 -16.12 -21.42 11.68
N LYS A 124 -15.91 -22.72 11.39
CA LYS A 124 -16.98 -23.60 10.91
C LYS A 124 -18.18 -23.60 11.86
N THR A 125 -17.95 -23.76 13.16
CA THR A 125 -19.04 -23.74 14.16
C THR A 125 -19.75 -22.38 14.23
N LYS A 126 -19.00 -21.27 14.17
CA LYS A 126 -19.59 -19.92 14.14
C LYS A 126 -20.47 -19.71 12.90
N ILE A 127 -19.99 -20.13 11.73
CA ILE A 127 -20.76 -20.04 10.48
C ILE A 127 -22.05 -20.85 10.59
N LEU A 128 -21.99 -22.12 11.04
CA LEU A 128 -23.19 -22.95 11.20
C LEU A 128 -24.22 -22.30 12.14
N SER A 129 -23.77 -21.76 13.28
CA SER A 129 -24.66 -21.03 14.19
C SER A 129 -25.30 -19.82 13.54
N ALA A 130 -24.57 -19.09 12.70
CA ALA A 130 -25.10 -17.94 11.98
C ALA A 130 -26.11 -18.34 10.89
N LEU A 131 -25.93 -19.51 10.26
CA LEU A 131 -26.91 -20.05 9.30
C LEU A 131 -28.22 -20.43 10.00
N ASP A 132 -28.15 -21.08 11.17
CA ASP A 132 -29.33 -21.40 11.98
C ASP A 132 -30.14 -20.15 12.33
N ASP A 133 -29.45 -19.06 12.71
CA ASP A 133 -30.07 -17.78 13.01
C ASP A 133 -30.72 -17.16 11.76
N LEU A 134 -30.02 -17.15 10.62
CA LEU A 134 -30.55 -16.66 9.34
C LEU A 134 -31.80 -17.44 8.89
N GLU A 135 -31.81 -18.76 9.04
CA GLU A 135 -32.95 -19.60 8.70
C GLU A 135 -34.17 -19.27 9.58
N ARG A 136 -33.96 -19.14 10.89
CA ARG A 136 -35.01 -18.80 11.85
C ARG A 136 -35.60 -17.42 11.58
N GLU A 137 -34.77 -16.43 11.27
CA GLU A 137 -35.19 -15.06 10.99
C GLU A 137 -35.99 -14.94 9.68
N ASN A 138 -35.63 -15.72 8.67
CA ASN A 138 -36.30 -15.67 7.36
C ASN A 138 -37.60 -16.48 7.29
N GLY A 139 -37.78 -17.48 8.17
CA GLY A 139 -39.05 -18.18 8.35
C GLY A 139 -39.36 -19.21 7.26
N ALA A 140 -40.55 -19.14 6.64
CA ALA A 140 -40.95 -20.06 5.59
C ALA A 140 -40.64 -19.49 4.19
N ILE A 141 -40.27 -20.33 3.24
CA ILE A 141 -39.92 -19.94 1.86
C ILE A 141 -41.10 -19.25 1.15
N ASN A 142 -40.82 -18.11 0.52
CA ASN A 142 -41.77 -17.32 -0.26
C ASN A 142 -41.02 -16.35 -1.22
N ASP A 143 -41.76 -15.53 -1.97
CA ASP A 143 -41.21 -14.63 -3.00
C ASP A 143 -40.18 -13.64 -2.43
N LYS A 144 -40.28 -13.27 -1.15
CA LYS A 144 -39.42 -12.24 -0.53
C LYS A 144 -38.06 -12.78 -0.08
N ASN A 145 -37.98 -14.04 0.32
CA ASN A 145 -36.77 -14.63 0.92
C ASN A 145 -36.15 -15.75 0.07
N ILE A 146 -36.72 -16.09 -1.08
CA ILE A 146 -36.23 -17.18 -1.94
C ILE A 146 -34.74 -17.04 -2.32
N THR A 147 -34.28 -15.80 -2.56
CA THR A 147 -32.87 -15.50 -2.87
C THR A 147 -31.94 -15.84 -1.70
N ILE A 148 -32.38 -15.63 -0.45
CA ILE A 148 -31.59 -15.98 0.73
C ILE A 148 -31.43 -17.50 0.81
N TYR A 149 -32.49 -18.27 0.58
CA TYR A 149 -32.40 -19.74 0.54
C TYR A 149 -31.49 -20.26 -0.58
N SER A 150 -31.48 -19.61 -1.75
CA SER A 150 -30.50 -19.92 -2.81
C SER A 150 -29.06 -19.72 -2.34
N LYS A 151 -28.79 -18.64 -1.59
CA LYS A 151 -27.45 -18.38 -1.02
C LYS A 151 -27.11 -19.36 0.11
N LEU A 152 -28.04 -19.65 1.03
CA LEU A 152 -27.85 -20.64 2.10
C LEU A 152 -27.48 -22.01 1.53
N PHE A 153 -28.18 -22.44 0.47
CA PHE A 153 -27.84 -23.68 -0.21
C PHE A 153 -26.40 -23.67 -0.74
N GLY A 154 -25.99 -22.58 -1.40
CA GLY A 154 -24.62 -22.42 -1.87
C GLY A 154 -23.57 -22.49 -0.75
N ILE A 155 -23.89 -21.94 0.43
CA ILE A 155 -23.03 -22.04 1.62
C ILE A 155 -22.91 -23.50 2.09
N TYR A 156 -24.03 -24.22 2.23
CA TYR A 156 -24.00 -25.63 2.65
C TYR A 156 -23.18 -26.50 1.69
N GLN A 157 -23.27 -26.26 0.38
CA GLN A 157 -22.44 -26.93 -0.63
C GLN A 157 -20.95 -26.61 -0.45
N LEU A 158 -20.60 -25.34 -0.19
CA LEU A 158 -19.20 -24.94 0.03
C LEU A 158 -18.60 -25.53 1.32
N MET A 159 -19.43 -25.89 2.30
CA MET A 159 -19.00 -26.46 3.59
C MET A 159 -19.01 -28.00 3.62
N ASP A 160 -19.27 -28.65 2.48
CA ASP A 160 -19.47 -30.10 2.36
C ASP A 160 -20.44 -30.64 3.43
N GLN A 161 -21.52 -29.90 3.72
CA GLN A 161 -22.57 -30.36 4.64
C GLN A 161 -23.66 -31.11 3.88
N PRO A 162 -24.23 -32.19 4.45
CA PRO A 162 -25.38 -32.85 3.86
C PRO A 162 -26.51 -31.83 3.72
N THR A 163 -27.05 -31.68 2.51
CA THR A 163 -28.20 -30.80 2.23
C THR A 163 -29.53 -31.41 2.66
N ASP A 164 -29.52 -32.30 3.65
CA ASP A 164 -30.70 -32.88 4.31
C ASP A 164 -31.42 -31.85 5.22
N GLU A 165 -31.35 -30.58 4.84
CA GLU A 165 -31.97 -29.48 5.55
C GLU A 165 -33.49 -29.53 5.39
N LYS A 166 -34.22 -29.25 6.48
CA LYS A 166 -35.69 -29.32 6.52
C LYS A 166 -36.37 -28.48 5.44
N TRP A 167 -35.72 -27.43 4.98
CA TRP A 167 -36.27 -26.49 4.01
C TRP A 167 -35.92 -26.83 2.56
N PHE A 168 -34.92 -27.68 2.28
CA PHE A 168 -34.40 -27.92 0.92
C PHE A 168 -35.49 -28.37 -0.06
N LYS A 169 -36.30 -29.37 0.33
CA LYS A 169 -37.40 -29.88 -0.50
C LYS A 169 -38.43 -28.79 -0.83
N SER A 170 -38.84 -28.03 0.18
CA SER A 170 -39.80 -26.93 0.02
C SER A 170 -39.24 -25.81 -0.86
N TYR A 171 -37.94 -25.53 -0.74
CA TYR A 171 -37.24 -24.52 -1.53
C TYR A 171 -37.19 -24.92 -3.00
N PHE A 172 -36.79 -26.16 -3.27
CA PHE A 172 -36.72 -26.67 -4.63
C PHE A 172 -38.10 -26.71 -5.30
N SER A 173 -39.12 -27.24 -4.61
CA SER A 173 -40.51 -27.22 -5.10
C SER A 173 -40.97 -25.80 -5.45
N TYR A 174 -40.66 -24.83 -4.58
CA TYR A 174 -41.02 -23.44 -4.80
C TYR A 174 -40.37 -22.86 -6.07
N LEU A 175 -39.08 -23.12 -6.31
CA LEU A 175 -38.39 -22.65 -7.51
C LEU A 175 -39.01 -23.22 -8.79
N VAL A 176 -39.32 -24.52 -8.81
CA VAL A 176 -39.93 -25.19 -9.98
C VAL A 176 -41.32 -24.64 -10.27
N GLU A 177 -42.18 -24.52 -9.24
CA GLU A 177 -43.56 -24.05 -9.39
C GLU A 177 -43.64 -22.57 -9.80
N ASN A 178 -42.61 -21.78 -9.53
CA ASN A 178 -42.58 -20.33 -9.78
C ASN A 178 -41.55 -19.90 -10.82
N VAL A 179 -40.99 -20.84 -11.61
CA VAL A 179 -39.87 -20.59 -12.53
C VAL A 179 -40.05 -19.34 -13.39
N ASP A 180 -41.25 -19.10 -13.92
CA ASP A 180 -41.55 -17.97 -14.81
C ASP A 180 -41.43 -16.60 -14.09
N LYS A 181 -41.61 -16.55 -12.77
CA LYS A 181 -41.57 -15.33 -11.94
C LYS A 181 -40.22 -15.10 -11.25
N LEU A 182 -39.33 -16.09 -11.30
CA LEU A 182 -38.03 -16.00 -10.64
C LEU A 182 -37.11 -14.95 -11.30
N SER A 183 -36.27 -14.34 -10.48
CA SER A 183 -35.13 -13.57 -10.95
C SER A 183 -34.15 -14.47 -11.73
N LEU A 184 -33.34 -13.86 -12.60
CA LEU A 184 -32.33 -14.59 -13.37
C LEU A 184 -31.33 -15.33 -12.45
N PHE A 185 -30.98 -14.72 -11.31
CA PHE A 185 -30.18 -15.36 -10.26
C PHE A 185 -30.83 -16.66 -9.76
N ASN A 186 -32.11 -16.64 -9.36
CA ASN A 186 -32.78 -17.84 -8.85
C ASN A 186 -33.04 -18.88 -9.95
N LYS A 187 -33.21 -18.45 -11.20
CA LYS A 187 -33.26 -19.36 -12.37
C LYS A 187 -31.92 -20.04 -12.62
N TYR A 188 -30.82 -19.29 -12.53
CA TYR A 188 -29.45 -19.83 -12.63
C TYR A 188 -29.17 -20.85 -11.54
N TYR A 189 -29.56 -20.54 -10.29
CA TYR A 189 -29.44 -21.50 -9.18
C TYR A 189 -30.30 -22.74 -9.43
N LEU A 190 -31.54 -22.59 -9.91
CA LEU A 190 -32.37 -23.74 -10.29
C LEU A 190 -31.69 -24.58 -11.38
N TYR A 191 -31.12 -23.94 -12.42
CA TYR A 191 -30.46 -24.63 -13.53
C TYR A 191 -29.18 -25.38 -13.11
N SER A 192 -28.41 -24.86 -12.15
CA SER A 192 -27.16 -25.49 -11.71
C SER A 192 -27.37 -26.78 -10.91
N TYR A 193 -28.61 -27.15 -10.59
CA TYR A 193 -28.96 -28.46 -10.05
C TYR A 193 -28.95 -29.54 -11.13
N VAL A 194 -28.44 -30.72 -10.77
CA VAL A 194 -28.41 -31.89 -11.64
C VAL A 194 -29.83 -32.47 -11.79
N ASP A 195 -30.22 -32.79 -13.02
CA ASP A 195 -31.47 -33.46 -13.43
C ASP A 195 -32.77 -32.64 -13.45
N ILE A 196 -32.72 -31.36 -13.83
CA ILE A 196 -33.94 -30.63 -14.19
C ILE A 196 -34.24 -30.79 -15.68
N ASP A 197 -35.50 -31.13 -15.99
CA ASP A 197 -35.99 -31.15 -17.35
C ASP A 197 -35.86 -29.77 -17.99
N LYS A 198 -35.04 -29.70 -19.04
CA LYS A 198 -34.77 -28.48 -19.81
C LYS A 198 -36.05 -27.86 -20.38
N GLU A 199 -37.11 -28.66 -20.56
CA GLU A 199 -38.41 -28.17 -21.03
C GLU A 199 -39.08 -27.20 -20.05
N ILE A 200 -38.74 -27.22 -18.76
CA ILE A 200 -39.24 -26.29 -17.74
C ILE A 200 -38.83 -24.83 -18.07
N PHE A 201 -37.78 -24.65 -18.87
CA PHE A 201 -37.19 -23.35 -19.18
C PHE A 201 -37.55 -22.79 -20.57
N ASN A 202 -38.33 -23.51 -21.38
CA ASN A 202 -38.60 -23.26 -22.81
C ASN A 202 -39.40 -21.98 -23.17
N LYS A 203 -39.40 -20.93 -22.34
CA LYS A 203 -40.23 -19.72 -22.55
C LYS A 203 -39.46 -18.39 -22.63
N ASN A 204 -38.16 -18.36 -22.32
CA ASN A 204 -37.41 -17.11 -22.23
C ASN A 204 -36.19 -17.13 -23.17
N ASN A 205 -36.25 -16.38 -24.28
CA ASN A 205 -35.08 -16.11 -25.12
C ASN A 205 -34.53 -14.73 -24.79
N TYR A 206 -33.35 -14.69 -24.18
CA TYR A 206 -32.59 -13.47 -23.97
C TYR A 206 -31.60 -13.26 -25.12
N THR A 207 -31.47 -12.03 -25.61
CA THR A 207 -30.38 -11.64 -26.51
C THR A 207 -29.69 -10.44 -25.92
N LEU A 208 -28.43 -10.58 -25.54
CA LEU A 208 -27.63 -9.52 -24.92
C LEU A 208 -26.36 -9.28 -25.73
N THR A 209 -25.98 -8.01 -25.85
CA THR A 209 -24.69 -7.61 -26.44
C THR A 209 -23.92 -6.78 -25.43
N ILE A 210 -22.71 -7.22 -25.09
CA ILE A 210 -21.84 -6.57 -24.10
C ILE A 210 -20.74 -5.79 -24.83
N ASN A 211 -20.76 -4.46 -24.68
CA ASN A 211 -19.79 -3.53 -25.26
C ASN A 211 -19.43 -2.33 -24.36
N ASN A 212 -19.90 -2.34 -23.11
CA ASN A 212 -19.63 -1.32 -22.10
C ASN A 212 -19.66 -1.92 -20.69
N LEU A 213 -19.27 -1.13 -19.67
CA LEU A 213 -19.22 -1.54 -18.27
C LEU A 213 -20.57 -1.37 -17.55
N ASP A 214 -21.65 -1.97 -18.09
CA ASP A 214 -22.94 -2.03 -17.39
C ASP A 214 -23.02 -3.26 -16.48
N TYR A 215 -22.90 -3.05 -15.16
CA TYR A 215 -22.85 -4.12 -14.16
C TYR A 215 -24.00 -5.14 -14.33
N LYS A 216 -25.24 -4.64 -14.45
CA LYS A 216 -26.41 -5.51 -14.53
C LYS A 216 -26.39 -6.36 -15.80
N SER A 217 -26.13 -5.75 -16.95
CA SER A 217 -26.08 -6.46 -18.24
C SER A 217 -24.98 -7.51 -18.26
N ILE A 218 -23.82 -7.22 -17.67
CA ILE A 218 -22.68 -8.15 -17.58
C ILE A 218 -23.02 -9.34 -16.67
N VAL A 219 -23.64 -9.09 -15.51
CA VAL A 219 -24.08 -10.14 -14.59
C VAL A 219 -25.18 -11.00 -15.20
N ASP A 220 -26.16 -10.38 -15.87
CA ASP A 220 -27.23 -11.10 -16.56
C ASP A 220 -26.66 -11.96 -17.70
N ALA A 221 -25.74 -11.41 -18.50
CA ALA A 221 -25.01 -12.15 -19.53
C ALA A 221 -24.22 -13.32 -18.94
N TYR A 222 -23.56 -13.13 -17.80
CA TYR A 222 -22.86 -14.22 -17.11
C TYR A 222 -23.80 -15.36 -16.73
N TYR A 223 -24.96 -15.07 -16.14
CA TYR A 223 -25.93 -16.11 -15.79
C TYR A 223 -26.48 -16.83 -17.03
N ILE A 224 -26.89 -16.08 -18.07
CA ILE A 224 -27.39 -16.65 -19.33
C ILE A 224 -26.34 -17.55 -19.98
N ASN A 225 -25.08 -17.08 -20.08
CA ASN A 225 -23.99 -17.85 -20.68
C ASN A 225 -23.71 -19.16 -19.93
N ASN A 226 -23.75 -19.14 -18.59
CA ASN A 226 -23.57 -20.36 -17.79
C ASN A 226 -24.78 -21.30 -17.84
N MET A 227 -25.98 -20.80 -18.12
CA MET A 227 -27.16 -21.65 -18.35
C MET A 227 -27.25 -22.22 -19.78
N GLY A 228 -26.41 -21.73 -20.70
CA GLY A 228 -26.25 -22.25 -22.06
C GLY A 228 -27.35 -21.85 -23.04
N GLU A 229 -27.28 -22.43 -24.25
CA GLU A 229 -28.01 -21.98 -25.46
C GLU A 229 -29.54 -21.96 -25.34
N ILE A 230 -30.12 -22.71 -24.40
CA ILE A 230 -31.58 -22.81 -24.20
C ILE A 230 -32.18 -21.49 -23.70
N TRP A 231 -31.35 -20.62 -23.12
CA TRP A 231 -31.78 -19.38 -22.48
C TRP A 231 -31.51 -18.14 -23.31
N GLY A 232 -30.66 -18.22 -24.33
CA GLY A 232 -30.34 -17.06 -25.13
C GLY A 232 -28.97 -17.05 -25.78
N GLU A 233 -28.72 -15.95 -26.49
CA GLU A 233 -27.46 -15.65 -27.14
C GLU A 233 -26.80 -14.44 -26.46
N VAL A 234 -25.56 -14.62 -26.04
CA VAL A 234 -24.72 -13.56 -25.48
C VAL A 234 -23.61 -13.25 -26.49
N SER A 235 -23.61 -12.04 -27.02
CA SER A 235 -22.54 -11.52 -27.86
C SER A 235 -21.66 -10.59 -27.05
N ILE A 236 -20.33 -10.76 -27.13
CA ILE A 236 -19.38 -9.93 -26.39
C ILE A 236 -18.30 -9.37 -27.31
N ASN A 237 -18.02 -8.08 -27.18
CA ASN A 237 -16.96 -7.44 -27.93
C ASN A 237 -15.58 -7.80 -27.32
N ARG A 238 -14.83 -8.65 -28.02
CA ARG A 238 -13.45 -9.06 -27.64
C ARG A 238 -12.50 -7.90 -27.39
N GLY A 239 -12.56 -6.87 -28.24
CA GLY A 239 -11.70 -5.68 -28.10
C GLY A 239 -11.97 -4.95 -26.79
N PHE A 240 -13.25 -4.81 -26.43
CA PHE A 240 -13.68 -4.21 -25.16
C PHE A 240 -13.18 -5.01 -23.94
N VAL A 241 -13.32 -6.34 -23.95
CA VAL A 241 -12.80 -7.19 -22.85
C VAL A 241 -11.29 -7.02 -22.68
N SER A 242 -10.55 -7.03 -23.78
CA SER A 242 -9.09 -6.86 -23.76
C SER A 242 -8.68 -5.46 -23.26
N GLU A 243 -9.39 -4.42 -23.69
CA GLU A 243 -9.15 -3.04 -23.24
C GLU A 243 -9.44 -2.86 -21.75
N SER A 244 -10.59 -3.34 -21.26
CA SER A 244 -10.94 -3.29 -19.83
C SER A 244 -9.96 -4.10 -18.97
N PHE A 245 -9.46 -5.23 -19.47
CA PHE A 245 -8.44 -5.99 -18.75
C PHE A 245 -7.11 -5.24 -18.68
N ASN A 246 -6.71 -4.52 -19.74
CA ASN A 246 -5.55 -3.63 -19.68
C ASN A 246 -5.74 -2.49 -18.69
N GLN A 247 -6.94 -1.93 -18.60
CA GLN A 247 -7.27 -0.92 -17.57
C GLN A 247 -7.14 -1.52 -16.16
N LEU A 248 -7.60 -2.76 -15.93
CA LEU A 248 -7.36 -3.46 -14.67
C LEU A 248 -5.86 -3.64 -14.38
N ILE A 249 -5.07 -4.13 -15.35
CA ILE A 249 -3.60 -4.29 -15.20
C ILE A 249 -2.91 -2.96 -14.85
N ASN A 250 -3.40 -1.86 -15.44
CA ASN A 250 -2.88 -0.52 -15.23
C ASN A 250 -3.47 0.20 -14.01
N LEU A 251 -4.28 -0.50 -13.19
CA LEU A 251 -4.77 -0.02 -11.90
C LEU A 251 -5.73 1.16 -12.04
N ASP A 252 -6.54 1.16 -13.11
CA ASP A 252 -7.62 2.11 -13.27
C ASP A 252 -8.71 1.87 -12.21
N SER A 253 -8.98 2.87 -11.37
CA SER A 253 -9.96 2.79 -10.28
C SER A 253 -11.41 2.67 -10.76
N THR A 254 -11.67 2.84 -12.06
CA THR A 254 -13.00 2.67 -12.64
C THR A 254 -13.38 1.20 -12.91
N ILE A 255 -12.42 0.27 -12.82
CA ILE A 255 -12.64 -1.15 -13.09
C ILE A 255 -12.82 -1.94 -11.80
N ASP A 256 -14.08 -2.26 -11.47
CA ASP A 256 -14.39 -3.16 -10.35
C ASP A 256 -13.95 -4.60 -10.69
N PRO A 257 -13.16 -5.27 -9.83
CA PRO A 257 -12.69 -6.63 -10.09
C PRO A 257 -13.80 -7.68 -10.23
N GLN A 258 -14.95 -7.49 -9.58
CA GLN A 258 -16.12 -8.36 -9.77
C GLN A 258 -16.64 -8.27 -11.20
N ILE A 259 -16.79 -7.04 -11.72
CA ILE A 259 -17.21 -6.81 -13.11
C ILE A 259 -16.20 -7.45 -14.06
N MET A 260 -14.91 -7.27 -13.80
CA MET A 260 -13.87 -7.84 -14.64
C MET A 260 -13.88 -9.38 -14.61
N TYR A 261 -14.10 -10.00 -13.45
CA TYR A 261 -14.25 -11.46 -13.35
C TYR A 261 -15.40 -11.97 -14.24
N TYR A 262 -16.56 -11.32 -14.19
CA TYR A 262 -17.70 -11.69 -15.04
C TYR A 262 -17.39 -11.50 -16.53
N LEU A 263 -16.78 -10.38 -16.91
CA LEU A 263 -16.38 -10.11 -18.29
C LEU A 263 -15.37 -11.13 -18.83
N ILE A 264 -14.33 -11.46 -18.06
CA ILE A 264 -13.35 -12.50 -18.44
C ILE A 264 -14.05 -13.84 -18.59
N THR A 265 -15.03 -14.14 -17.72
CA THR A 265 -15.76 -15.42 -17.82
C THR A 265 -16.60 -15.52 -19.09
N LEU A 266 -17.05 -14.40 -19.64
CA LEU A 266 -17.79 -14.36 -20.89
C LEU A 266 -16.90 -14.56 -22.13
N ASP A 267 -15.64 -14.11 -22.11
CA ASP A 267 -14.67 -14.39 -23.18
C ASP A 267 -13.22 -14.41 -22.66
N VAL A 268 -12.80 -15.57 -22.14
CA VAL A 268 -11.44 -15.77 -21.62
C VAL A 268 -10.40 -15.62 -22.73
N ASP A 269 -10.75 -16.00 -23.96
CA ASP A 269 -9.84 -15.99 -25.11
C ASP A 269 -9.53 -14.57 -25.61
N ALA A 270 -10.28 -13.56 -25.17
CA ALA A 270 -9.96 -12.16 -25.41
C ALA A 270 -8.68 -11.71 -24.68
N ILE A 271 -8.24 -12.46 -23.66
CA ILE A 271 -7.08 -12.15 -22.85
C ILE A 271 -5.84 -12.87 -23.39
N SER A 272 -4.91 -12.09 -23.95
CA SER A 272 -3.64 -12.62 -24.48
C SER A 272 -2.70 -13.11 -23.38
N ASP A 273 -1.76 -14.00 -23.72
CA ASP A 273 -0.74 -14.47 -22.78
C ASP A 273 0.20 -13.35 -22.30
N GLU A 274 0.45 -12.33 -23.12
CA GLU A 274 1.17 -11.12 -22.69
C GLU A 274 0.42 -10.40 -21.57
N GLN A 275 -0.90 -10.24 -21.71
CA GLN A 275 -1.74 -9.63 -20.68
C GLN A 275 -1.81 -10.49 -19.43
N LYS A 276 -1.95 -11.81 -19.56
CA LYS A 276 -1.88 -12.74 -18.42
C LYS A 276 -0.56 -12.61 -17.67
N ASN A 277 0.57 -12.55 -18.38
CA ASN A 277 1.89 -12.37 -17.79
C ASN A 277 2.07 -10.99 -17.11
N LYS A 278 1.51 -9.93 -17.71
CA LYS A 278 1.52 -8.59 -17.09
C LYS A 278 0.66 -8.56 -15.83
N PHE A 279 -0.55 -9.11 -15.91
CA PHE A 279 -1.45 -9.26 -14.76
C PHE A 279 -0.79 -10.10 -13.67
N SER A 280 -0.11 -11.20 -14.02
CA SER A 280 0.52 -12.08 -13.04
C SER A 280 1.67 -11.40 -12.27
N LYS A 281 2.41 -10.51 -12.94
CA LYS A 281 3.46 -9.68 -12.32
C LYS A 281 2.88 -8.52 -11.53
N ARG A 282 1.81 -7.90 -12.03
CA ARG A 282 1.14 -6.75 -11.38
C ARG A 282 0.21 -7.16 -10.25
N PHE A 283 -0.19 -8.42 -10.13
CA PHE A 283 -1.17 -8.87 -9.14
C PHE A 283 -0.72 -8.69 -7.70
N ASN A 284 0.56 -8.90 -7.42
CA ASN A 284 1.09 -8.59 -6.09
C ASN A 284 1.07 -7.08 -5.83
N SER A 285 1.09 -6.24 -6.88
CA SER A 285 0.75 -4.81 -6.80
C SER A 285 -0.78 -4.52 -6.80
N LEU A 286 -1.63 -5.40 -7.34
CA LEU A 286 -3.11 -5.28 -7.38
C LEU A 286 -3.76 -5.64 -6.04
N LEU A 287 -3.22 -6.64 -5.33
CA LEU A 287 -3.52 -6.91 -3.91
C LEU A 287 -3.40 -5.64 -3.06
N ILE A 288 -2.51 -4.75 -3.47
CA ILE A 288 -2.18 -3.52 -2.75
C ILE A 288 -2.98 -2.31 -3.26
N GLN A 289 -3.21 -2.19 -4.57
CA GLN A 289 -3.64 -0.90 -5.12
C GLN A 289 -5.14 -0.65 -5.20
N ASN A 290 -6.02 -1.65 -5.05
CA ASN A 290 -7.46 -1.37 -5.23
C ASN A 290 -8.43 -1.72 -4.10
N LYS A 291 -8.00 -2.16 -2.92
CA LYS A 291 -8.69 -1.86 -1.65
C LYS A 291 -7.83 -2.31 -0.47
N ALA A 292 -6.66 -1.73 -0.31
CA ALA A 292 -6.46 -1.21 1.03
C ALA A 292 -7.24 0.10 1.21
N TRP A 293 -7.71 0.79 0.16
CA TRP A 293 -8.11 2.19 0.33
C TRP A 293 -9.09 2.75 -0.71
N GLY A 294 -10.17 3.37 -0.23
CA GLY A 294 -10.70 4.58 -0.86
C GLY A 294 -9.67 5.72 -0.76
N GLU A 295 -10.02 6.85 -0.16
CA GLU A 295 -9.22 8.11 -0.07
C GLU A 295 -7.79 8.03 0.53
N ILE A 296 -7.19 6.85 0.65
CA ILE A 296 -6.07 6.64 1.56
C ILE A 296 -5.00 5.72 0.93
N SER A 297 -4.55 5.86 -0.31
CA SER A 297 -3.51 5.02 -0.99
C SER A 297 -2.15 4.76 -0.25
N ASN A 298 -2.16 4.34 1.02
CA ASN A 298 -1.11 4.52 2.02
C ASN A 298 -0.52 3.20 2.52
N VAL A 299 -0.89 2.04 1.94
CA VAL A 299 -0.24 0.76 2.22
C VAL A 299 1.13 0.69 1.53
N LEU A 300 1.26 1.32 0.36
CA LEU A 300 2.54 1.70 -0.24
C LEU A 300 2.57 3.22 -0.44
N SER A 301 2.39 3.98 0.65
CA SER A 301 2.78 5.37 0.58
C SER A 301 4.29 5.41 0.31
N LEU A 302 4.71 6.42 -0.46
CA LEU A 302 6.13 6.70 -0.62
C LEU A 302 6.81 6.80 0.76
N ASP A 303 6.10 7.36 1.75
CA ASP A 303 6.61 7.55 3.10
C ASP A 303 6.83 6.22 3.82
N ASN A 304 5.89 5.27 3.75
CA ASN A 304 6.05 3.95 4.36
C ASN A 304 7.17 3.16 3.68
N THR A 305 7.31 3.29 2.35
CA THR A 305 8.40 2.70 1.59
C THR A 305 9.74 3.27 2.07
N TYR A 306 9.85 4.59 2.15
CA TYR A 306 11.03 5.28 2.66
C TYR A 306 11.39 4.84 4.09
N PHE A 307 10.43 4.87 5.02
CA PHE A 307 10.70 4.50 6.41
C PHE A 307 11.14 3.04 6.55
N SER A 308 10.57 2.15 5.74
CA SER A 308 10.98 0.76 5.70
C SER A 308 12.41 0.59 5.21
N LEU A 309 12.77 1.29 4.14
CA LEU A 309 14.13 1.30 3.62
C LEU A 309 15.13 1.80 4.66
N GLU A 310 14.82 2.84 5.45
CA GLU A 310 15.72 3.35 6.49
C GLU A 310 15.98 2.32 7.60
N ILE A 311 14.96 1.62 8.09
CA ILE A 311 15.14 0.59 9.13
C ILE A 311 15.98 -0.57 8.56
N LEU A 312 15.66 -1.05 7.37
CA LEU A 312 16.35 -2.20 6.77
C LEU A 312 17.79 -1.84 6.37
N ALA A 313 18.03 -0.61 5.92
CA ALA A 313 19.37 -0.10 5.64
C ALA A 313 20.24 -0.08 6.89
N TYR A 314 19.69 0.40 8.02
CA TYR A 314 20.44 0.48 9.27
C TYR A 314 20.93 -0.89 9.76
N TYR A 315 20.14 -1.94 9.54
CA TYR A 315 20.49 -3.30 9.93
C TYR A 315 21.16 -4.12 8.82
N ASP A 316 21.60 -3.49 7.73
CA ASP A 316 22.24 -4.15 6.59
C ASP A 316 21.37 -5.27 5.97
N GLN A 317 20.06 -5.07 5.87
CA GLN A 317 19.08 -6.01 5.29
C GLN A 317 18.52 -5.54 3.93
N LEU A 318 19.04 -4.45 3.35
CA LEU A 318 18.58 -3.99 2.02
C LEU A 318 18.87 -5.02 0.92
N ASP A 319 19.96 -5.78 1.04
CA ASP A 319 20.37 -6.78 0.05
C ASP A 319 19.42 -8.01 0.01
N GLU A 320 18.59 -8.16 1.03
CA GLU A 320 17.55 -9.21 1.08
C GLU A 320 16.30 -8.82 0.28
N LEU A 321 16.21 -7.56 -0.16
CA LEU A 321 15.06 -7.03 -0.90
C LEU A 321 15.30 -7.06 -2.41
N ASP A 322 14.20 -7.10 -3.18
CA ASP A 322 14.25 -6.86 -4.62
C ASP A 322 14.34 -5.36 -4.93
N LEU A 323 15.56 -4.83 -4.89
CA LEU A 323 15.82 -3.43 -5.22
C LEU A 323 15.41 -3.07 -6.66
N GLU A 324 15.32 -4.03 -7.59
CA GLU A 324 14.87 -3.76 -8.96
C GLU A 324 13.38 -3.40 -8.97
N SER A 325 12.54 -4.20 -8.32
CA SER A 325 11.10 -3.96 -8.20
C SER A 325 10.78 -2.68 -7.40
N ILE A 326 11.53 -2.41 -6.32
CA ILE A 326 11.42 -1.14 -5.57
C ILE A 326 11.78 0.03 -6.48
N ASN A 327 12.86 -0.07 -7.24
CA ASN A 327 13.23 0.97 -8.20
C ASN A 327 12.15 1.15 -9.28
N GLU A 328 11.54 0.09 -9.82
CA GLU A 328 10.44 0.22 -10.79
C GLU A 328 9.26 0.98 -10.19
N PHE A 329 8.86 0.65 -8.96
CA PHE A 329 7.78 1.33 -8.24
C PHE A 329 8.07 2.83 -8.07
N LEU A 330 9.25 3.17 -7.55
CA LEU A 330 9.66 4.55 -7.34
C LEU A 330 9.80 5.28 -8.69
N ASN A 331 10.32 4.61 -9.73
CA ASN A 331 10.53 5.19 -11.06
C ASN A 331 9.19 5.54 -11.71
N ARG A 332 8.18 4.67 -11.61
CA ARG A 332 6.83 4.97 -12.08
C ARG A 332 6.28 6.26 -11.44
N LYS A 333 6.47 6.43 -10.13
CA LYS A 333 6.04 7.66 -9.42
C LYS A 333 6.85 8.88 -9.85
N LEU A 334 8.16 8.72 -10.05
CA LEU A 334 9.03 9.77 -10.56
C LEU A 334 8.64 10.22 -11.97
N THR A 335 8.36 9.28 -12.89
CA THR A 335 7.93 9.57 -14.26
C THR A 335 6.62 10.37 -14.29
N MET A 336 5.63 10.00 -13.46
CA MET A 336 4.38 10.77 -13.34
C MET A 336 4.63 12.22 -12.93
N LEU A 337 5.60 12.48 -12.03
CA LEU A 337 5.97 13.83 -11.60
C LEU A 337 6.80 14.57 -12.66
N LEU A 338 7.58 13.84 -13.46
CA LEU A 338 8.35 14.37 -14.57
C LEU A 338 7.45 14.88 -15.70
N GLU A 339 6.32 14.23 -15.96
CA GLU A 339 5.36 14.60 -17.01
C GLU A 339 4.48 15.82 -16.65
N LYS A 340 4.40 16.22 -15.38
CA LYS A 340 3.60 17.38 -14.96
C LYS A 340 4.22 18.73 -15.34
N ASP A 341 3.47 19.64 -15.95
CA ASP A 341 3.97 20.99 -16.26
C ASP A 341 4.25 21.85 -15.02
N LYS A 342 3.42 21.69 -13.99
CA LYS A 342 3.53 22.37 -12.69
C LYS A 342 3.48 21.35 -11.55
N LEU A 343 4.17 21.65 -10.47
CA LEU A 343 4.13 20.86 -9.24
C LEU A 343 3.27 21.59 -8.21
N HIS A 344 2.36 20.88 -7.54
CA HIS A 344 1.66 21.38 -6.37
C HIS A 344 2.25 20.79 -5.08
N LEU A 345 1.78 21.23 -3.91
CA LEU A 345 2.28 20.75 -2.61
C LEU A 345 2.34 19.21 -2.48
N PRO A 346 1.31 18.43 -2.88
CA PRO A 346 1.41 16.98 -2.84
C PRO A 346 2.54 16.42 -3.72
N ASP A 347 2.80 17.05 -4.87
CA ASP A 347 3.83 16.61 -5.81
C ASP A 347 5.23 16.84 -5.27
N ILE A 348 5.47 17.99 -4.61
CA ILE A 348 6.78 18.26 -4.01
C ILE A 348 7.05 17.41 -2.77
N ASN A 349 6.00 17.08 -2.00
CA ASN A 349 6.12 16.12 -0.91
C ASN A 349 6.45 14.71 -1.44
N ASN A 350 5.83 14.29 -2.55
CA ASN A 350 6.19 13.04 -3.20
C ASN A 350 7.64 13.06 -3.73
N LEU A 351 8.09 14.17 -4.34
CA LEU A 351 9.50 14.32 -4.75
C LEU A 351 10.46 14.26 -3.56
N ARG A 352 10.10 14.85 -2.42
CA ARG A 352 10.88 14.77 -1.18
C ARG A 352 11.07 13.32 -0.77
N THR A 353 10.00 12.56 -0.71
CA THR A 353 10.08 11.17 -0.26
C THR A 353 10.76 10.26 -1.28
N LEU A 354 10.57 10.50 -2.58
CA LEU A 354 11.35 9.83 -3.63
C LEU A 354 12.85 10.12 -3.49
N ALA A 355 13.24 11.37 -3.27
CA ALA A 355 14.64 11.75 -3.09
C ALA A 355 15.26 11.01 -1.90
N LEU A 356 14.55 10.98 -0.78
CA LEU A 356 14.98 10.25 0.41
C LEU A 356 15.09 8.74 0.14
N SER A 357 14.09 8.13 -0.50
CA SER A 357 14.08 6.69 -0.84
C SER A 357 15.26 6.33 -1.74
N TYR A 358 15.48 7.09 -2.83
CA TYR A 358 16.59 6.87 -3.76
C TYR A 358 17.95 7.10 -3.14
N LYS A 359 18.04 8.01 -2.16
CA LYS A 359 19.27 8.22 -1.39
C LYS A 359 19.59 6.99 -0.54
N VAL A 360 18.60 6.40 0.14
CA VAL A 360 18.79 5.17 0.95
C VAL A 360 19.25 3.99 0.09
N ILE A 361 18.63 3.75 -1.08
CA ILE A 361 19.02 2.64 -1.97
C ILE A 361 20.18 2.97 -2.92
N GLY A 362 20.77 4.18 -2.83
CA GLY A 362 21.95 4.58 -3.62
C GLY A 362 21.71 4.85 -5.11
N ASN A 363 20.49 5.13 -5.56
CA ASN A 363 20.17 5.37 -6.98
C ASN A 363 20.52 6.82 -7.42
N LYS A 364 21.75 7.02 -7.88
CA LYS A 364 22.28 8.33 -8.30
C LYS A 364 21.59 8.92 -9.53
N GLU A 365 21.13 8.08 -10.47
CA GLU A 365 20.48 8.55 -11.70
C GLU A 365 19.11 9.18 -11.39
N ALA A 366 18.32 8.52 -10.56
CA ALA A 366 17.02 9.03 -10.13
C ALA A 366 17.17 10.33 -9.30
N LEU A 367 18.19 10.41 -8.42
CA LEU A 367 18.50 11.64 -7.67
C LEU A 367 18.86 12.80 -8.60
N ASN A 368 19.67 12.57 -9.64
CA ASN A 368 19.98 13.57 -10.66
C ASN A 368 18.73 14.02 -11.43
N THR A 369 17.81 13.08 -11.72
CA THR A 369 16.52 13.39 -12.34
C THR A 369 15.68 14.30 -11.44
N ILE A 370 15.54 13.97 -10.14
CA ILE A 370 14.80 14.80 -9.16
C ILE A 370 15.41 16.19 -9.04
N LYS A 371 16.75 16.27 -9.01
CA LYS A 371 17.48 17.54 -9.03
C LYS A 371 17.10 18.39 -10.26
N GLY A 372 17.06 17.79 -11.45
CA GLY A 372 16.59 18.46 -12.67
C GLY A 372 15.14 18.94 -12.57
N ILE A 373 14.25 18.11 -12.01
CA ILE A 373 12.84 18.47 -11.80
C ILE A 373 12.72 19.70 -10.90
N ILE A 374 13.40 19.71 -9.75
CA ILE A 374 13.35 20.85 -8.82
C ILE A 374 13.89 22.12 -9.47
N ILE A 375 15.06 22.07 -10.11
CA ILE A 375 15.65 23.25 -10.76
C ILE A 375 14.71 23.84 -11.83
N ASN A 376 14.05 22.98 -12.61
CA ASN A 376 13.21 23.43 -13.72
C ASN A 376 11.81 23.89 -13.27
N LYS A 377 11.18 23.17 -12.35
CA LYS A 377 9.75 23.36 -12.03
C LYS A 377 9.49 24.24 -10.81
N ILE A 378 10.48 24.44 -9.93
CA ILE A 378 10.32 25.34 -8.77
C ILE A 378 10.05 26.79 -9.17
N ASN A 379 10.48 27.19 -10.38
CA ASN A 379 10.24 28.52 -10.92
C ASN A 379 8.77 28.77 -11.27
N ASN A 380 7.97 27.71 -11.39
CA ASN A 380 6.57 27.79 -11.81
C ASN A 380 5.58 27.95 -10.65
N PHE A 381 6.05 27.92 -9.39
CA PHE A 381 5.19 28.14 -8.23
C PHE A 381 4.60 29.55 -8.23
N GLU A 382 3.31 29.62 -7.93
CA GLU A 382 2.60 30.87 -7.69
C GLU A 382 2.89 31.36 -6.26
N GLN A 383 2.83 32.67 -6.03
CA GLN A 383 3.27 33.23 -4.74
C GLN A 383 2.46 32.69 -3.56
N HIS A 384 1.17 32.45 -3.77
CA HIS A 384 0.26 31.91 -2.75
C HIS A 384 0.44 30.41 -2.49
N GLU A 385 1.18 29.69 -3.34
CA GLU A 385 1.50 28.28 -3.16
C GLU A 385 2.74 28.07 -2.28
N ILE A 386 3.58 29.12 -2.13
CA ILE A 386 4.82 29.04 -1.35
C ILE A 386 4.48 29.19 0.13
N ASN A 387 4.66 28.11 0.88
CA ASN A 387 4.46 28.07 2.32
C ASN A 387 5.61 27.28 3.00
N PRO A 388 5.70 27.28 4.35
CA PRO A 388 6.78 26.61 5.06
C PRO A 388 6.94 25.11 4.75
N MET A 389 5.86 24.39 4.42
CA MET A 389 5.93 22.97 4.06
C MET A 389 6.60 22.74 2.71
N VAL A 390 6.27 23.57 1.71
CA VAL A 390 6.94 23.54 0.40
C VAL A 390 8.43 23.80 0.56
N ILE A 391 8.78 24.77 1.41
CA ILE A 391 10.17 25.13 1.71
C ILE A 391 10.91 23.99 2.41
N ASP A 392 10.33 23.33 3.42
CA ASP A 392 10.92 22.13 4.04
C ASP A 392 11.17 21.02 3.01
N ALA A 393 10.21 20.79 2.11
CA ALA A 393 10.36 19.79 1.06
C ALA A 393 11.53 20.13 0.14
N ILE A 394 11.66 21.39 -0.28
CA ILE A 394 12.80 21.86 -1.08
C ILE A 394 14.12 21.66 -0.33
N ILE A 395 14.20 22.07 0.94
CA ILE A 395 15.40 21.88 1.78
C ILE A 395 15.77 20.40 1.84
N THR A 396 14.80 19.54 2.14
CA THR A 396 15.03 18.10 2.28
C THR A 396 15.47 17.47 0.97
N ILE A 397 14.86 17.83 -0.17
CA ILE A 397 15.30 17.37 -1.49
C ILE A 397 16.71 17.87 -1.78
N THR A 398 17.03 19.12 -1.44
CA THR A 398 18.35 19.72 -1.62
C THR A 398 19.41 18.92 -0.87
N ILE A 399 19.12 18.54 0.39
CA ILE A 399 20.00 17.71 1.21
C ILE A 399 20.15 16.31 0.60
N ALA A 400 19.04 15.65 0.28
CA ALA A 400 19.05 14.28 -0.25
C ALA A 400 19.75 14.15 -1.62
N THR A 401 19.70 15.22 -2.43
CA THR A 401 20.32 15.28 -3.76
C THR A 401 21.69 15.97 -3.77
N GLU A 402 22.23 16.30 -2.59
CA GLU A 402 23.53 16.96 -2.41
C GLU A 402 23.68 18.23 -3.26
N LEU A 403 22.62 19.01 -3.34
CA LEU A 403 22.58 20.26 -4.08
C LEU A 403 23.28 21.37 -3.29
N GLU A 404 24.48 21.76 -3.73
CA GLU A 404 25.23 22.86 -3.09
C GLU A 404 24.55 24.23 -3.27
N TYR A 405 23.78 24.41 -4.34
CA TYR A 405 23.11 25.66 -4.66
C TYR A 405 21.84 25.46 -5.48
N ILE A 406 20.77 26.18 -5.10
CA ILE A 406 19.55 26.36 -5.90
C ILE A 406 19.32 27.85 -6.04
N ASN A 407 19.29 28.37 -7.27
CA ASN A 407 18.90 29.77 -7.48
C ASN A 407 17.38 29.88 -7.32
N LEU A 408 16.94 30.26 -6.13
CA LEU A 408 15.53 30.45 -5.88
C LEU A 408 14.94 31.62 -6.69
N PRO A 409 13.72 31.46 -7.25
CA PRO A 409 12.90 32.56 -7.76
C PRO A 409 12.74 33.69 -6.75
N ASN A 410 12.60 34.92 -7.25
CA ASN A 410 12.33 36.10 -6.41
C ASN A 410 11.09 35.91 -5.52
N LYS A 411 10.06 35.21 -5.99
CA LYS A 411 8.86 34.91 -5.18
C LYS A 411 9.21 34.10 -3.92
N ILE A 412 10.05 33.07 -4.06
CA ILE A 412 10.49 32.24 -2.93
C ILE A 412 11.45 33.02 -2.03
N LYS A 413 12.34 33.84 -2.61
CA LYS A 413 13.24 34.72 -1.84
C LYS A 413 12.46 35.71 -0.97
N ASN A 414 11.47 36.40 -1.55
CA ASN A 414 10.64 37.37 -0.82
C ASN A 414 9.85 36.69 0.31
N GLU A 415 9.28 35.52 0.06
CA GLU A 415 8.55 34.77 1.08
C GLU A 415 9.49 34.24 2.18
N SER A 416 10.70 33.80 1.79
CA SER A 416 11.75 33.42 2.73
C SER A 416 12.16 34.60 3.62
N GLU A 417 12.32 35.80 3.07
CA GLU A 417 12.63 37.01 3.83
C GLU A 417 11.52 37.36 4.83
N ARG A 418 10.25 37.26 4.42
CA ARG A 418 9.10 37.44 5.32
C ARG A 418 9.19 36.50 6.52
N ILE A 419 9.36 35.19 6.25
CA ILE A 419 9.46 34.15 7.30
C ILE A 419 10.70 34.37 8.18
N ILE A 420 11.87 34.69 7.59
CA ILE A 420 13.10 34.97 8.33
C ILE A 420 12.89 36.14 9.29
N ASN A 421 12.26 37.23 8.85
CA ASN A 421 11.99 38.39 9.69
C ASN A 421 11.06 38.05 10.86
N GLU A 422 9.99 37.30 10.59
CA GLU A 422 9.03 36.84 11.60
C GLU A 422 9.72 35.96 12.65
N LEU A 423 10.40 34.90 12.22
CA LEU A 423 11.09 33.99 13.12
C LEU A 423 12.23 34.69 13.88
N SER A 424 12.98 35.59 13.24
CA SER A 424 14.07 36.32 13.91
C SER A 424 13.58 37.11 15.12
N GLN A 425 12.42 37.74 15.03
CA GLN A 425 11.81 38.54 16.10
C GLN A 425 11.10 37.71 17.18
N GLN A 426 10.76 36.46 16.89
CA GLN A 426 10.07 35.57 17.82
C GLN A 426 10.91 35.30 19.08
N LYS A 427 10.30 35.50 20.26
CA LYS A 427 10.85 35.07 21.55
C LYS A 427 10.46 33.60 21.80
N ASN A 428 11.34 32.83 22.44
CA ASN A 428 11.14 31.40 22.77
C ASN A 428 10.87 30.52 21.53
N LYS A 429 11.85 30.46 20.63
CA LYS A 429 11.81 29.58 19.44
C LYS A 429 11.79 28.11 19.87
N THR A 430 11.07 27.26 19.16
CA THR A 430 11.27 25.81 19.18
C THR A 430 12.49 25.42 18.35
N PHE A 431 12.96 24.17 18.46
CA PHE A 431 14.05 23.73 17.58
C PHE A 431 13.60 23.67 16.11
N LEU A 432 12.33 23.34 15.85
CA LEU A 432 11.75 23.43 14.53
C LEU A 432 11.82 24.86 13.94
N ASP A 433 11.54 25.89 14.75
CA ASP A 433 11.68 27.29 14.33
C ASP A 433 13.14 27.63 13.98
N ILE A 434 14.09 27.11 14.76
CA ILE A 434 15.53 27.26 14.51
C ILE A 434 15.92 26.58 13.19
N TYR A 435 15.48 25.33 12.99
CA TYR A 435 15.70 24.59 11.74
C TYR A 435 15.20 25.40 10.53
N TYR A 436 13.98 25.93 10.59
CA TYR A 436 13.41 26.74 9.51
C TYR A 436 14.21 28.03 9.28
N LEU A 437 14.44 28.81 10.32
CA LEU A 437 15.13 30.10 10.23
C LEU A 437 16.50 29.98 9.55
N TYR A 438 17.32 29.03 10.03
CA TYR A 438 18.71 28.92 9.59
C TYR A 438 18.85 28.19 8.24
N SER A 439 18.00 27.19 7.96
CA SER A 439 17.94 26.59 6.62
C SER A 439 17.51 27.61 5.57
N LEU A 440 16.54 28.47 5.91
CA LEU A 440 16.07 29.54 5.03
C LEU A 440 17.15 30.59 4.78
N LYS A 441 17.81 31.09 5.83
CA LYS A 441 18.95 32.02 5.66
C LYS A 441 20.00 31.47 4.72
N LYS A 442 20.33 30.17 4.84
CA LYS A 442 21.30 29.50 3.97
C LYS A 442 20.84 29.44 2.52
N ILE A 443 19.61 28.96 2.27
CA ILE A 443 19.09 28.79 0.91
C ILE A 443 18.81 30.13 0.23
N SER A 444 18.33 31.14 0.95
CA SER A 444 18.03 32.45 0.38
C SER A 444 19.28 33.31 0.14
N GLY A 445 20.46 32.86 0.61
CA GLY A 445 21.71 33.62 0.54
C GLY A 445 21.85 34.70 1.61
N ASN A 446 20.97 34.72 2.62
CA ASN A 446 21.00 35.65 3.75
C ASN A 446 21.79 35.09 4.95
N TRP A 447 22.69 34.13 4.70
CA TRP A 447 23.52 33.50 5.72
C TRP A 447 24.81 34.30 5.92
N GLU A 448 24.98 34.84 7.11
CA GLU A 448 26.16 35.59 7.51
C GLU A 448 27.04 34.79 8.50
N PRO A 449 28.35 35.09 8.62
CA PRO A 449 29.21 34.43 9.61
C PRO A 449 28.68 34.52 11.05
N ILE A 450 28.00 35.61 11.41
CA ILE A 450 27.42 35.79 12.75
C ILE A 450 26.25 34.82 13.03
N ASP A 451 25.55 34.37 12.00
CA ASP A 451 24.47 33.40 12.13
C ASP A 451 24.96 32.07 12.67
N GLN A 452 26.17 31.65 12.26
CA GLN A 452 26.78 30.42 12.75
C GLN A 452 27.09 30.49 14.25
N GLU A 453 27.59 31.62 14.74
CA GLU A 453 27.85 31.82 16.17
C GLU A 453 26.55 31.81 16.98
N GLN A 454 25.51 32.47 16.47
CA GLN A 454 24.19 32.48 17.11
C GLN A 454 23.54 31.10 17.13
N LEU A 455 23.61 30.36 16.02
CA LEU A 455 23.08 29.01 15.92
C LEU A 455 23.79 28.07 16.89
N ASN A 456 25.12 28.12 16.98
CA ASN A 456 25.88 27.31 17.93
C ASN A 456 25.44 27.56 19.38
N LYS A 457 25.21 28.83 19.75
CA LYS A 457 24.69 29.18 21.10
C LYS A 457 23.29 28.63 21.32
N LEU A 458 22.41 28.73 20.32
CA LEU A 458 21.05 28.20 20.39
C LEU A 458 21.05 26.68 20.52
N ILE A 459 21.74 25.94 19.65
CA ILE A 459 21.84 24.47 19.71
C ILE A 459 22.28 24.01 21.10
N ASN A 460 23.32 24.62 21.68
CA ASN A 460 23.81 24.27 23.01
C ASN A 460 22.78 24.50 24.13
N SER A 461 21.84 25.43 23.95
CA SER A 461 20.75 25.64 24.90
C SER A 461 19.62 24.60 24.80
N PHE A 462 19.48 23.96 23.63
CA PHE A 462 18.49 22.91 23.39
C PHE A 462 19.02 21.51 23.69
N LEU A 463 20.33 21.32 23.66
CA LEU A 463 20.94 20.00 23.80
C LEU A 463 20.96 19.55 25.27
N ASP A 464 20.28 18.46 25.58
CA ASP A 464 20.26 17.90 26.94
C ASP A 464 21.58 17.19 27.31
N SER A 465 21.64 16.67 28.54
CA SER A 465 22.81 15.93 29.02
C SER A 465 23.03 14.59 28.31
N LYS A 466 21.98 14.00 27.73
CA LYS A 466 22.03 12.72 26.99
C LYS A 466 22.39 12.90 25.51
N GLY A 467 22.30 14.12 24.98
CA GLY A 467 22.57 14.44 23.57
C GLY A 467 21.33 14.60 22.70
N ALA A 468 20.14 14.58 23.29
CA ALA A 468 18.88 14.82 22.59
C ALA A 468 18.51 16.30 22.60
N ILE A 469 17.68 16.73 21.66
CA ILE A 469 17.09 18.07 21.67
C ILE A 469 15.90 18.12 22.63
N ILE A 470 15.95 19.04 23.60
CA ILE A 470 14.88 19.29 24.56
C ILE A 470 13.66 19.82 23.81
N ASN A 471 12.57 19.06 23.84
CA ASN A 471 11.28 19.45 23.31
C ASN A 471 10.35 19.86 24.46
N THR A 472 9.60 20.96 24.30
CA THR A 472 8.57 21.39 25.25
C THR A 472 7.36 20.44 25.31
N ASN A 473 7.21 19.56 24.31
CA ASN A 473 6.02 18.71 24.11
C ASN A 473 6.29 17.20 24.35
N GLY A 474 7.44 16.83 24.92
CA GLY A 474 7.67 15.49 25.48
C GLY A 474 8.40 14.47 24.60
N GLU A 475 8.51 14.66 23.29
CA GLU A 475 9.20 13.71 22.40
C GLU A 475 10.45 14.31 21.74
N PRO A 476 11.68 13.92 22.17
CA PRO A 476 12.91 14.54 21.69
C PRO A 476 13.38 14.04 20.31
N ILE A 477 12.85 12.91 19.80
CA ILE A 477 13.38 12.24 18.60
C ILE A 477 13.19 13.06 17.31
N ALA A 478 12.03 13.71 17.14
CA ALA A 478 11.74 14.51 15.95
C ALA A 478 12.59 15.77 15.88
N ASP A 479 12.73 16.48 17.01
CA ASP A 479 13.58 17.68 17.08
C ASP A 479 15.08 17.34 16.93
N THR A 480 15.49 16.17 17.44
CA THR A 480 16.86 15.66 17.22
C THR A 480 17.11 15.36 15.74
N TYR A 481 16.12 14.84 15.01
CA TYR A 481 16.23 14.67 13.56
C TYR A 481 16.37 16.00 12.81
N TYR A 482 15.59 17.04 13.17
CA TYR A 482 15.76 18.38 12.59
C TYR A 482 17.15 18.96 12.87
N PHE A 483 17.68 18.76 14.08
CA PHE A 483 19.05 19.16 14.44
C PHE A 483 20.08 18.49 13.53
N ILE A 484 19.93 17.20 13.28
CA ILE A 484 20.86 16.42 12.46
C ILE A 484 20.82 16.85 10.99
N LYS A 485 19.61 17.04 10.44
CA LYS A 485 19.42 17.58 9.08
C LYS A 485 20.06 18.96 8.93
N LEU A 486 19.81 19.88 9.87
CA LEU A 486 20.36 21.22 9.84
C LEU A 486 21.90 21.19 9.87
N SER A 487 22.46 20.39 10.78
CA SER A 487 23.90 20.27 10.95
C SER A 487 24.55 19.66 9.71
N LYS A 488 23.93 18.65 9.08
CA LYS A 488 24.41 18.09 7.80
C LYS A 488 24.44 19.16 6.72
N PHE A 489 23.33 19.87 6.56
CA PHE A 489 23.17 20.88 5.52
C PHE A 489 24.16 22.04 5.68
N LEU A 490 24.43 22.45 6.92
CA LEU A 490 25.37 23.51 7.25
C LEU A 490 26.82 23.03 7.41
N LYS A 491 27.09 21.73 7.23
CA LYS A 491 28.40 21.08 7.43
C LYS A 491 28.96 21.35 8.84
N MET A 492 28.13 21.18 9.86
CA MET A 492 28.46 21.34 11.27
C MET A 492 28.75 20.00 11.94
N ASN A 493 29.60 20.00 12.97
CA ASN A 493 29.93 18.80 13.74
C ASN A 493 28.78 18.37 14.65
N TYR A 494 28.65 17.06 14.85
CA TYR A 494 27.71 16.45 15.78
C TYR A 494 28.37 16.16 17.13
N PRO A 495 27.69 16.37 18.25
CA PRO A 495 28.11 15.85 19.54
C PRO A 495 28.02 14.32 19.55
N GLU A 496 29.08 13.62 19.98
CA GLU A 496 29.10 12.15 20.10
C GLU A 496 27.92 11.62 20.95
N LYS A 497 27.55 12.35 22.01
CA LYS A 497 26.39 12.01 22.84
C LYS A 497 25.08 11.95 22.05
N THR A 498 24.91 12.72 20.98
CA THR A 498 23.72 12.66 20.12
C THR A 498 23.65 11.34 19.36
N TYR A 499 24.78 10.85 18.85
CA TYR A 499 24.84 9.52 18.25
C TYR A 499 24.47 8.44 19.26
N ASN A 500 25.08 8.48 20.45
CA ASN A 500 24.80 7.51 21.53
C ASN A 500 23.34 7.52 21.98
N PHE A 501 22.70 8.69 22.01
CA PHE A 501 21.27 8.82 22.27
C PHE A 501 20.43 8.06 21.25
N LEU A 502 20.70 8.22 19.95
CA LEU A 502 19.94 7.56 18.88
C LEU A 502 20.12 6.04 18.91
N ILE A 503 21.34 5.56 19.14
CA ILE A 503 21.63 4.12 19.30
C ILE A 503 20.87 3.57 20.51
N SER A 504 20.87 4.29 21.64
CA SER A 504 20.13 3.87 22.82
C SER A 504 18.62 3.82 22.57
N PHE A 505 18.09 4.75 21.77
CA PHE A 505 16.68 4.82 21.41
C PHE A 505 16.26 3.70 20.47
N LEU A 506 17.12 3.34 19.51
CA LEU A 506 16.88 2.19 18.63
C LEU A 506 16.84 0.88 19.38
N ASN A 507 17.65 0.74 20.45
CA ASN A 507 17.80 -0.47 21.27
C ASN A 507 16.84 -0.56 22.47
N GLU A 508 15.93 0.41 22.64
CA GLU A 508 14.99 0.43 23.75
C GLU A 508 13.79 -0.51 23.48
N GLU A 509 13.65 -1.57 24.29
CA GLU A 509 12.57 -2.57 24.14
C GLU A 509 11.16 -1.97 24.26
N SER A 510 11.02 -0.81 24.92
CA SER A 510 9.74 -0.11 25.09
C SER A 510 9.27 0.61 23.82
N ASN A 511 10.11 0.68 22.78
CA ASN A 511 9.85 1.47 21.58
C ASN A 511 9.10 0.65 20.52
N GLU A 512 7.77 0.72 20.58
CA GLU A 512 6.89 0.00 19.66
C GLU A 512 6.52 0.83 18.41
N ASN A 513 7.10 2.01 18.21
CA ASN A 513 6.76 2.90 17.10
C ASN A 513 7.80 2.86 15.97
N LEU A 514 7.48 2.15 14.88
CA LEU A 514 8.35 2.02 13.72
C LEU A 514 8.73 3.35 13.04
N ILE A 515 7.85 4.35 13.03
CA ILE A 515 8.18 5.66 12.44
C ILE A 515 9.29 6.33 13.25
N LYS A 516 9.22 6.25 14.58
CA LYS A 516 10.29 6.79 15.44
C LYS A 516 11.60 6.02 15.26
N LEU A 517 11.52 4.70 15.11
CA LEU A 517 12.69 3.87 14.80
C LEU A 517 13.30 4.26 13.45
N ALA A 518 12.49 4.45 12.41
CA ALA A 518 12.95 4.89 11.09
C ALA A 518 13.59 6.28 11.13
N ILE A 519 13.04 7.21 11.91
CA ILE A 519 13.62 8.54 12.12
C ILE A 519 15.01 8.42 12.79
N ALA A 520 15.13 7.56 13.81
CA ALA A 520 16.40 7.34 14.50
C ALA A 520 17.46 6.69 13.58
N ALA A 521 17.07 5.66 12.81
CA ALA A 521 17.89 5.01 11.81
C ALA A 521 18.38 6.01 10.74
N SER A 522 17.46 6.81 10.19
CA SER A 522 17.77 7.87 9.22
C SER A 522 18.76 8.91 9.80
N SER A 523 18.53 9.35 11.04
CA SER A 523 19.43 10.24 11.77
C SER A 523 20.86 9.70 11.86
N ILE A 524 21.01 8.42 12.19
CA ILE A 524 22.34 7.78 12.30
C ILE A 524 23.02 7.71 10.92
N ARG A 525 22.29 7.29 9.88
CA ARG A 525 22.81 7.29 8.50
C ARG A 525 23.32 8.68 8.09
N ILE A 526 22.55 9.73 8.36
CA ILE A 526 22.94 11.11 8.03
C ILE A 526 24.22 11.55 8.76
N ILE A 527 24.37 11.18 10.04
CA ILE A 527 25.60 11.44 10.81
C ILE A 527 26.79 10.74 10.16
N ASN A 528 26.67 9.45 9.85
CA ASN A 528 27.74 8.64 9.27
C ASN A 528 28.20 9.19 7.90
N GLU A 529 27.26 9.61 7.04
CA GLU A 529 27.60 10.28 5.77
C GLU A 529 28.33 11.61 5.95
N GLY A 530 28.24 12.24 7.13
CA GLY A 530 28.92 13.48 7.49
C GLY A 530 30.38 13.32 7.85
N GLU A 531 30.79 12.15 8.35
CA GLU A 531 32.15 11.88 8.83
C GLU A 531 33.14 11.58 7.70
N ASP A 532 32.66 11.17 6.52
CA ASP A 532 33.47 10.96 5.30
C ASP A 532 34.12 12.26 4.73
N TYR A 533 33.83 13.42 5.33
CA TYR A 533 34.36 14.74 4.93
C TYR A 533 35.47 15.27 5.86
N GLN A 534 35.94 14.49 6.82
CA GLN A 534 37.11 14.80 7.68
C GLN A 534 38.36 14.07 7.20
#